data_AF-Q8BTE4-F1
#
_entry.id   AF-Q8BTE4-F1
#
_cell.length_a   1.000
_cell.length_b   1.000
_cell.length_c   1.000
_cell.angle_alpha   90.00
_cell.angle_beta   90.00
_cell.angle_gamma   90.00
#
_symmetry.space_group_name_H-M   'P 1'
#
loop_
_entity.id
_entity.type
_entity.pdbx_description
1 polymer ?
#
loop_
_entity_poly.entity_id
_entity_poly.type
_entity_poly.pdbx_seq_one_letter_code
_entity_poly.pdbx_strand_id
1 'polypeptide(L)'
;MLYALLNKTFAEDGQHRVLSINRNAVGKHFDLMIGDTRTSGRELVKQFLSESVLKERPRVFFPQDLLVQYRQKVVKSSYRIEELYDSLLQAVAFYELVFGKDSELKC
;
A
#
# COMPACT_ATOMS: atom_id res chain seq x y z
N MET A 1 7.59 12.71 -15.48
CA MET A 1 8.48 13.45 -14.54
C MET A 1 9.01 12.56 -13.40
N LEU A 2 8.16 11.84 -12.64
CA LEU A 2 8.62 11.04 -11.48
C LEU A 2 9.75 10.04 -11.81
N TYR A 3 9.66 9.32 -12.93
CA TYR A 3 10.73 8.43 -13.39
C TYR A 3 12.07 9.13 -13.56
N ALA A 4 12.10 10.35 -14.08
CA ALA A 4 13.35 11.09 -14.26
C ALA A 4 13.87 11.65 -12.93
N LEU A 5 12.98 12.18 -12.09
CA LEU A 5 13.36 12.90 -10.87
C LEU A 5 13.72 12.00 -9.67
N LEU A 6 13.12 10.81 -9.59
CA LEU A 6 13.35 9.88 -8.47
C LEU A 6 14.48 8.87 -8.74
N ASN A 7 14.85 8.65 -10.01
CA ASN A 7 16.00 7.84 -10.40
C ASN A 7 17.32 8.62 -10.31
N LYS A 8 17.66 9.11 -9.11
CA LYS A 8 18.76 10.08 -8.88
C LYS A 8 20.14 9.59 -9.33
N THR A 9 20.42 8.31 -9.24
CA THR A 9 21.72 7.71 -9.56
C THR A 9 21.72 6.96 -10.90
N PHE A 10 20.61 6.98 -11.64
CA PHE A 10 20.48 6.18 -12.86
C PHE A 10 21.51 6.57 -13.93
N ALA A 11 21.92 7.84 -13.98
CA ALA A 11 22.98 8.29 -14.86
C ALA A 11 24.37 7.71 -14.51
N GLU A 12 24.56 7.26 -13.26
CA GLU A 12 25.82 6.71 -12.76
C GLU A 12 25.83 5.17 -12.86
N ASP A 13 24.74 4.51 -12.44
CA ASP A 13 24.68 3.05 -12.27
C ASP A 13 23.81 2.33 -13.31
N GLY A 14 23.00 3.06 -14.08
CA GLY A 14 22.04 2.49 -15.04
C GLY A 14 20.88 1.70 -14.39
N GLN A 15 20.75 1.73 -13.06
CA GLN A 15 19.78 0.92 -12.32
C GLN A 15 18.48 1.69 -12.05
N HIS A 16 17.35 1.10 -12.44
CA HIS A 16 16.03 1.67 -12.18
C HIS A 16 15.62 1.47 -10.71
N ARG A 17 15.24 2.57 -10.05
CA ARG A 17 14.69 2.63 -8.69
C ARG A 17 13.20 3.01 -8.66
N VAL A 18 12.66 3.44 -9.79
CA VAL A 18 11.24 3.73 -9.97
C VAL A 18 10.61 2.60 -10.77
N LEU A 19 9.52 2.04 -10.24
CA LEU A 19 8.79 0.92 -10.83
C LEU A 19 7.34 1.29 -11.08
N SER A 20 6.74 0.67 -12.10
CA SER A 20 5.31 0.73 -12.39
C SER A 20 4.68 -0.62 -12.08
N ILE A 21 3.63 -0.62 -11.26
CA ILE A 21 2.88 -1.82 -10.91
C ILE A 21 1.47 -1.74 -11.48
N ASN A 22 0.98 -2.88 -11.99
CA ASN A 22 -0.32 -2.94 -12.64
C ASN A 22 -1.46 -2.80 -11.61
N ARG A 23 -2.28 -1.76 -11.76
CA ARG A 23 -3.40 -1.45 -10.85
C ARG A 23 -4.41 -2.59 -10.72
N ASN A 24 -4.69 -3.32 -11.81
CA ASN A 24 -5.63 -4.44 -11.79
C ASN A 24 -5.01 -5.68 -11.13
N ALA A 25 -3.69 -5.88 -11.25
CA ALA A 25 -3.00 -6.92 -10.49
C ALA A 25 -3.09 -6.66 -8.98
N VAL A 26 -2.90 -5.40 -8.55
CA VAL A 26 -3.12 -5.00 -7.15
C VAL A 26 -4.58 -5.22 -6.74
N GLY A 27 -5.54 -4.87 -7.59
CA GLY A 27 -6.96 -5.11 -7.34
C GLY A 27 -7.29 -6.60 -7.14
N LYS A 28 -6.77 -7.46 -8.03
CA LYS A 28 -6.92 -8.93 -7.94
C LYS A 28 -6.27 -9.48 -6.68
N HIS A 29 -5.10 -8.99 -6.28
CA HIS A 29 -4.37 -9.43 -5.09
C HIS A 29 -5.16 -9.24 -3.78
N PHE A 30 -6.03 -8.23 -3.73
CA PHE A 30 -6.85 -7.90 -2.57
C PHE A 30 -8.33 -8.22 -2.74
N ASP A 31 -8.69 -8.98 -3.78
CA ASP A 31 -10.09 -9.32 -4.10
C ASP A 31 -11.00 -8.09 -4.26
N LEU A 32 -10.46 -6.99 -4.82
CA LEU A 32 -11.17 -5.73 -5.05
C LEU A 32 -11.76 -5.61 -6.46
N MET A 33 -11.83 -6.70 -7.23
CA MET A 33 -12.36 -6.67 -8.60
C MET A 33 -13.82 -7.15 -8.64
N ILE A 34 -14.68 -6.40 -9.33
CA ILE A 34 -16.03 -6.83 -9.74
C ILE A 34 -16.06 -6.79 -11.27
N GLY A 35 -16.02 -7.96 -11.89
CA GLY A 35 -15.72 -8.08 -13.32
C GLY A 35 -14.37 -7.44 -13.62
N ASP A 36 -14.36 -6.48 -14.55
CA ASP A 36 -13.16 -5.74 -14.94
C ASP A 36 -12.97 -4.42 -14.18
N THR A 37 -13.90 -4.07 -13.28
CA THR A 37 -13.85 -2.80 -12.52
C THR A 37 -13.29 -3.04 -11.12
N ARG A 38 -12.32 -2.23 -10.72
CA ARG A 38 -11.78 -2.23 -9.36
C ARG A 38 -12.65 -1.37 -8.43
N THR A 39 -13.00 -1.92 -7.27
CA THR A 39 -13.74 -1.25 -6.19
C THR A 39 -12.80 -0.49 -5.24
N SER A 40 -13.38 0.31 -4.35
CA SER A 40 -12.64 1.09 -3.35
C SER A 40 -11.90 0.19 -2.36
N GLY A 41 -10.65 0.55 -2.06
CA GLY A 41 -9.83 -0.12 -1.05
C GLY A 41 -10.09 0.34 0.39
N ARG A 42 -11.03 1.27 0.60
CA ARG A 42 -11.22 1.96 1.89
C ARG A 42 -11.44 1.02 3.07
N GLU A 43 -12.34 0.05 2.93
CA GLU A 43 -12.68 -0.86 4.03
C GLU A 43 -11.50 -1.77 4.38
N LEU A 44 -10.72 -2.20 3.40
CA LEU A 44 -9.51 -2.97 3.62
C LEU A 44 -8.43 -2.16 4.37
N VAL A 45 -8.28 -0.86 4.04
CA VAL A 45 -7.35 0.01 4.77
C VAL A 45 -7.80 0.25 6.22
N LYS A 46 -9.11 0.41 6.46
CA LYS A 46 -9.64 0.45 7.84
C LYS A 46 -9.35 -0.85 8.59
N GLN A 47 -9.49 -1.99 7.93
CA GLN A 47 -9.15 -3.29 8.50
C GLN A 47 -7.66 -3.36 8.86
N PHE A 48 -6.75 -2.92 7.99
CA PHE A 48 -5.30 -2.87 8.31
C PHE A 48 -4.99 -2.02 9.54
N LEU A 49 -5.61 -0.84 9.66
CA LEU A 49 -5.44 0.03 10.83
C LEU A 49 -5.96 -0.60 12.13
N SER A 50 -6.97 -1.46 12.06
CA SER A 50 -7.49 -2.19 13.22
C SER A 50 -6.62 -3.41 13.55
N GLU A 51 -6.29 -4.22 12.54
CA GLU A 51 -5.54 -5.47 12.69
C GLU A 51 -4.09 -5.26 13.11
N SER A 52 -3.47 -4.14 12.74
CA SER A 52 -2.10 -3.79 13.16
C SER A 52 -1.88 -3.75 14.68
N VAL A 53 -2.96 -3.64 15.46
CA VAL A 53 -2.91 -3.69 16.93
C VAL A 53 -3.40 -5.02 17.49
N LEU A 54 -4.31 -5.70 16.76
CA LEU A 54 -5.04 -6.86 17.26
C LEU A 54 -4.40 -8.19 16.90
N LYS A 55 -3.70 -8.26 15.76
CA LYS A 55 -3.09 -9.49 15.26
C LYS A 55 -1.62 -9.55 15.66
N GLU A 56 -1.15 -10.75 16.00
CA GLU A 56 0.28 -11.02 16.23
C GLU A 56 1.11 -10.79 14.96
N ARG A 57 0.54 -11.12 13.78
CA ARG A 57 1.17 -10.96 12.46
C ARG A 57 0.26 -10.17 11.51
N PRO A 58 0.18 -8.84 11.64
CA PRO A 58 -0.56 -8.02 10.72
C PRO A 58 0.17 -7.91 9.37
N ARG A 59 -0.59 -7.68 8.29
CA ARG A 59 -0.01 -7.49 6.93
C ARG A 59 0.80 -6.19 6.80
N VAL A 60 0.52 -5.22 7.68
CA VAL A 60 1.23 -3.94 7.74
C VAL A 60 1.22 -3.42 9.18
N PHE A 61 2.35 -2.86 9.59
CA PHE A 61 2.51 -2.22 10.89
C PHE A 61 2.43 -0.70 10.73
N PHE A 62 1.90 -0.03 11.76
CA PHE A 62 1.87 1.42 11.83
C PHE A 62 2.59 1.87 13.10
N PRO A 63 3.46 2.89 13.04
CA PRO A 63 4.03 3.51 14.23
C PRO A 63 2.93 3.97 15.20
N GLN A 64 3.07 3.67 16.48
CA GLN A 64 2.01 3.90 17.48
C GLN A 64 1.67 5.39 17.63
N ASP A 65 2.68 6.25 17.53
CA ASP A 65 2.57 7.71 17.57
C ASP A 65 1.75 8.27 16.39
N LEU A 66 1.75 7.59 15.25
CA LEU A 66 1.04 8.02 14.04
C LEU A 66 -0.32 7.33 13.85
N LEU A 67 -0.56 6.20 14.54
CA LEU A 67 -1.75 5.38 14.34
C LEU A 67 -3.06 6.14 14.60
N VAL A 68 -3.11 6.94 15.66
CA VAL A 68 -4.30 7.76 15.99
C VAL A 68 -4.60 8.75 14.88
N GLN A 69 -3.55 9.42 14.36
CA GLN A 69 -3.67 10.38 13.26
C GLN A 69 -4.16 9.70 11.98
N TYR A 70 -3.61 8.54 11.63
CA TYR A 70 -4.03 7.79 10.45
C TYR A 70 -5.48 7.31 10.54
N ARG A 71 -5.89 6.78 11.70
CA ARG A 71 -7.30 6.40 11.94
C ARG A 71 -8.23 7.60 11.77
N GLN A 72 -7.90 8.74 12.38
CA GLN A 72 -8.72 9.94 12.23
C GLN A 72 -8.82 10.37 10.78
N LYS A 73 -7.72 10.34 10.02
CA LYS A 73 -7.70 10.74 8.61
C LYS A 73 -8.58 9.82 7.74
N VAL A 74 -8.52 8.51 7.93
CA VAL A 74 -9.31 7.53 7.14
C VAL A 74 -10.80 7.52 7.53
N VAL A 75 -11.10 7.65 8.83
CA VAL A 75 -12.48 7.62 9.32
C VAL A 75 -13.21 8.94 9.06
N LYS A 76 -12.57 10.09 9.33
CA LYS A 76 -13.20 11.42 9.24
C LYS A 76 -13.16 12.04 7.85
N SER A 77 -12.50 11.42 6.87
CA SER A 77 -12.51 11.96 5.51
C SER A 77 -13.93 11.94 4.94
N SER A 78 -14.52 13.12 4.82
CA SER A 78 -15.77 13.37 4.09
C SER A 78 -15.56 13.31 2.57
N TYR A 79 -14.31 13.51 2.13
CA TYR A 79 -13.91 13.44 0.72
C TYR A 79 -13.44 12.03 0.34
N ARG A 80 -13.67 11.64 -0.92
CA ARG A 80 -13.04 10.45 -1.49
C ARG A 80 -11.54 10.71 -1.61
N ILE A 81 -10.74 9.92 -0.89
CA ILE A 81 -9.28 9.97 -0.88
C ILE A 81 -8.71 8.62 -1.34
N GLU A 82 -9.21 8.13 -2.48
CA GLU A 82 -8.90 6.79 -2.99
C GLU A 82 -7.39 6.60 -3.24
N GLU A 83 -6.68 7.65 -3.65
CA GLU A 83 -5.24 7.63 -3.86
C GLU A 83 -4.46 7.35 -2.56
N LEU A 84 -4.99 7.78 -1.40
CA LEU A 84 -4.39 7.44 -0.11
C LEU A 84 -4.54 5.95 0.18
N TYR A 85 -5.70 5.37 -0.12
CA TYR A 85 -5.94 3.95 0.09
C TYR A 85 -5.10 3.12 -0.89
N ASP A 86 -5.12 3.50 -2.16
CA ASP A 86 -4.41 2.83 -3.24
C ASP A 86 -2.91 2.86 -3.05
N SER A 87 -2.33 3.96 -2.56
CA SER A 87 -0.88 4.04 -2.32
C SER A 87 -0.43 3.06 -1.23
N LEU A 88 -1.20 2.91 -0.15
CA LEU A 88 -0.92 1.92 0.88
C LEU A 88 -1.10 0.49 0.34
N LEU A 89 -2.22 0.20 -0.32
CA LEU A 89 -2.48 -1.12 -0.89
C LEU A 89 -1.40 -1.51 -1.91
N GLN A 90 -0.98 -0.57 -2.75
CA GLN A 90 0.08 -0.81 -3.72
C GLN A 90 1.41 -1.16 -3.05
N ALA A 91 1.77 -0.50 -1.95
CA ALA A 91 2.98 -0.82 -1.19
C ALA A 91 2.91 -2.23 -0.56
N VAL A 92 1.79 -2.56 0.09
CA VAL A 92 1.58 -3.89 0.70
C VAL A 92 1.61 -4.99 -0.37
N ALA A 93 0.91 -4.79 -1.50
CA ALA A 93 0.94 -5.75 -2.62
C ALA A 93 2.33 -5.90 -3.22
N PHE A 94 3.10 -4.81 -3.37
CA PHE A 94 4.46 -4.89 -3.85
C PHE A 94 5.31 -5.81 -2.97
N TYR A 95 5.26 -5.62 -1.65
CA TYR A 95 6.01 -6.47 -0.73
C TYR A 95 5.59 -7.94 -0.81
N GLU A 96 4.29 -8.21 -0.77
CA GLU A 96 3.78 -9.58 -0.77
C GLU A 96 3.98 -10.30 -2.12
N LEU A 97 3.90 -9.60 -3.25
CA LEU A 97 4.06 -10.19 -4.58
C LEU A 97 5.53 -10.44 -4.94
N VAL A 98 6.43 -9.56 -4.51
CA VAL A 98 7.86 -9.64 -4.86
C VAL A 98 8.64 -10.50 -3.87
N PHE A 99 8.32 -10.40 -2.58
CA PHE A 99 9.07 -11.07 -1.51
C PHE A 99 8.28 -12.20 -0.83
N GLY A 100 6.99 -12.37 -1.15
CA GLY A 100 6.13 -13.38 -0.54
C GLY A 100 5.48 -12.91 0.77
N LYS A 101 4.39 -13.60 1.17
CA LYS A 101 3.55 -13.22 2.33
C LYS A 101 4.21 -13.43 3.70
N ASP A 102 5.25 -14.27 3.77
CA ASP A 102 5.92 -14.65 5.03
C ASP A 102 7.34 -14.08 5.14
N SER A 103 7.67 -13.06 4.33
CA SER A 103 8.96 -12.40 4.45
C SER A 103 9.06 -11.68 5.80
N GLU A 104 9.79 -12.28 6.74
CA GLU A 104 10.28 -11.65 7.96
C GLU A 104 11.25 -10.51 7.61
N LEU A 105 10.71 -9.41 7.09
CA LEU A 105 11.43 -8.14 7.04
C LEU A 105 11.50 -7.63 8.48
N LYS A 106 12.59 -7.97 9.16
CA LYS A 106 12.97 -7.39 10.45
C LYS A 106 13.11 -5.87 10.24
N CYS A 107 12.08 -5.12 10.65
CA CYS A 107 12.20 -3.69 10.92
C CYS A 107 12.97 -3.48 12.23
#